data_AF-A0A5C5WZ95-F1
#
_entry.id   AF-A0A5C5WZ95-F1
#
_cell.length_a   1.000
_cell.length_b   1.000
_cell.length_c   1.000
_cell.angle_alpha   90.00
_cell.angle_beta   90.00
_cell.angle_gamma   90.00
#
_symmetry.space_group_name_H-M   'P 1'
#
loop_
_entity.id
_entity.type
_entity.pdbx_description
1 polymer ?
#
loop_
_entity_poly.entity_id
_entity_poly.type
_entity_poly.pdbx_seq_one_letter_code
_entity_poly.pdbx_strand_id
1 'polypeptide(L)'
;MFTPDLASFELRECADLPKNTLMAPLPFIREIRCLLGNIGIDMVIGTEETVLLSSDVFEAFRSWDAVQDEPQVDSDEDNHWMN
;
A
#
# COMPACT_ATOMS: atom_id res chain seq x y z
N MET A 1 -22.56 7.69 -8.47
CA MET A 1 -21.89 8.06 -7.19
C MET A 1 -20.46 8.39 -7.56
N PHE A 2 -20.05 9.64 -7.39
CA PHE A 2 -18.64 10.01 -7.50
C PHE A 2 -17.93 9.37 -6.30
N THR A 3 -17.13 8.34 -6.53
CA THR A 3 -16.02 8.07 -5.62
C THR A 3 -15.16 9.33 -5.64
N PRO A 4 -14.84 9.95 -4.48
CA PRO A 4 -13.73 10.88 -4.42
C PRO A 4 -12.54 10.21 -5.11
N ASP A 5 -11.73 10.98 -5.83
CA ASP A 5 -10.58 10.43 -6.55
C ASP A 5 -9.65 9.77 -5.52
N LEU A 6 -9.86 8.48 -5.24
CA LEU A 6 -9.04 7.69 -4.32
C LEU A 6 -7.61 7.55 -4.88
N ALA A 7 -7.41 8.03 -6.11
CA ALA A 7 -6.20 8.04 -6.90
C ALA A 7 -5.03 8.83 -6.28
N SER A 8 -5.21 9.53 -5.15
CA SER A 8 -4.13 10.35 -4.57
C SER A 8 -4.28 10.54 -3.05
N PHE A 9 -4.32 9.45 -2.27
CA PHE A 9 -4.09 9.57 -0.83
C PHE A 9 -2.61 9.68 -0.54
N GLU A 10 -2.22 10.72 0.21
CA GLU A 10 -0.89 10.77 0.82
C GLU A 10 -0.83 9.72 1.93
N LEU A 11 0.20 8.86 1.89
CA LEU A 11 0.54 7.95 2.97
C LEU A 11 1.50 8.67 3.92
N ARG A 12 1.16 8.71 5.21
CA ARG A 12 2.00 9.34 6.23
C ARG A 12 2.23 8.39 7.40
N GLU A 13 3.48 8.31 7.84
CA GLU A 13 3.82 7.59 9.06
C GLU A 13 3.28 8.31 10.31
N CYS A 14 2.71 7.56 11.24
CA CYS A 14 2.29 8.04 12.55
C CYS A 14 2.78 7.08 13.64
N ALA A 15 3.78 7.52 14.41
CA ALA A 15 4.40 6.73 15.47
C ALA A 15 3.49 6.50 16.69
N ASP A 16 2.41 7.28 16.82
CA ASP A 16 1.42 7.14 17.89
C ASP A 16 0.40 6.02 17.62
N LEU A 17 0.35 5.50 16.39
CA LEU A 17 -0.53 4.39 16.06
C LEU A 17 0.00 3.07 16.64
N PRO A 18 -0.90 2.20 17.14
CA PRO A 18 -0.53 0.84 17.50
C PRO A 18 0.12 0.13 16.31
N LYS A 19 0.99 -0.84 16.60
CA LYS A 19 1.59 -1.69 15.58
C LYS A 19 0.51 -2.28 14.65
N ASN A 20 0.85 -2.45 13.37
CA ASN A 20 -0.02 -3.09 12.38
C ASN A 20 -1.36 -2.37 12.17
N THR A 21 -1.36 -1.04 12.22
CA THR A 21 -2.58 -0.21 12.12
C THR A 21 -2.52 0.74 10.92
N LEU A 22 -3.64 0.84 10.22
CA LEU A 22 -3.93 1.83 9.18
C LEU A 22 -5.13 2.66 9.60
N MET A 23 -4.98 3.98 9.61
CA MET A 23 -6.06 4.92 9.84
C MET A 23 -6.37 5.71 8.57
N ALA A 24 -7.63 5.74 8.16
CA ALA A 24 -8.03 6.38 6.90
C ALA A 24 -9.50 6.82 6.91
N PRO A 25 -9.91 7.69 5.96
CA PRO A 25 -11.32 8.00 5.74
C PRO A 25 -12.18 6.75 5.50
N LEU A 26 -13.41 6.78 5.99
CA LEU A 26 -14.37 5.68 5.83
C LEU A 26 -14.55 5.20 4.37
N PRO A 27 -14.61 6.08 3.34
CA PRO A 27 -14.71 5.62 1.96
C PRO A 27 -13.54 4.71 1.55
N PHE A 28 -12.32 5.04 1.96
CA PHE A 28 -11.11 4.27 1.64
C PHE A 28 -11.11 2.91 2.34
N ILE A 29 -11.46 2.87 3.63
CA ILE A 29 -11.55 1.60 4.39
C ILE A 29 -12.60 0.66 3.78
N ARG A 30 -13.72 1.21 3.32
CA ARG A 30 -14.76 0.40 2.65
C ARG A 30 -14.22 -0.23 1.38
N GLU A 31 -13.49 0.53 0.57
CA GLU A 31 -12.92 0.02 -0.67
C GLU A 31 -11.84 -1.04 -0.42
N ILE A 32 -10.91 -0.80 0.50
CA ILE A 32 -9.89 -1.79 0.90
C ILE A 32 -10.55 -3.11 1.31
N ARG A 33 -11.58 -3.06 2.15
CA ARG A 33 -12.32 -4.26 2.58
C ARG A 33 -13.04 -4.95 1.41
N CYS A 34 -13.55 -4.19 0.45
CA CYS A 34 -14.17 -4.75 -0.74
C CYS A 34 -13.17 -5.45 -1.68
N LEU A 35 -11.96 -4.90 -1.81
CA LEU A 35 -10.94 -5.42 -2.73
C LEU A 35 -10.13 -6.59 -2.16
N LEU A 36 -9.71 -6.46 -0.90
CA LEU A 36 -8.75 -7.39 -0.28
C LEU A 36 -9.40 -8.31 0.77
N GLY A 37 -10.66 -8.05 1.13
CA GLY A 37 -11.36 -8.84 2.14
C GLY A 37 -10.73 -8.72 3.53
N ASN A 38 -10.39 -9.85 4.13
CA ASN A 38 -9.73 -9.89 5.44
C ASN A 38 -8.23 -9.69 5.29
N ILE A 39 -7.77 -8.50 5.65
CA ILE A 39 -6.36 -8.17 5.77
C ILE A 39 -5.97 -8.29 7.24
N GLY A 40 -4.78 -8.84 7.50
CA GLY A 40 -4.19 -8.87 8.83
C GLY A 40 -3.61 -7.52 9.28
N ILE A 41 -4.28 -6.40 8.97
CA ILE A 41 -3.93 -5.04 9.40
C ILE A 41 -5.17 -4.46 10.07
N ASP A 42 -5.00 -3.83 11.24
CA ASP A 42 -6.07 -3.16 11.95
C ASP A 42 -6.45 -1.86 11.22
N MET A 43 -7.70 -1.75 10.79
CA MET A 43 -8.20 -0.57 10.06
C MET A 43 -9.08 0.30 10.97
N VAL A 44 -8.67 1.55 11.19
CA VAL A 44 -9.36 2.53 12.04
C VAL A 44 -9.87 3.69 11.20
N ILE A 45 -11.13 4.09 11.41
CA ILE A 45 -11.69 5.25 10.70
C ILE A 45 -11.08 6.53 11.28
N GLY A 46 -10.34 7.25 10.47
CA GLY A 46 -9.78 8.57 10.79
C GLY A 46 -10.67 9.71 10.32
N THR A 47 -10.42 10.90 10.86
CA THR A 47 -11.08 12.15 10.44
C THR A 47 -10.24 12.97 9.46
N GLU A 48 -8.97 12.61 9.28
CA GLU A 48 -8.05 13.28 8.36
C GLU A 48 -8.24 12.78 6.92
N GLU A 49 -7.93 13.64 5.94
CA GLU A 49 -7.95 13.26 4.52
C GLU A 49 -6.72 12.43 4.11
N THR A 50 -5.70 12.37 4.97
CA THR A 50 -4.47 11.57 4.79
C THR A 50 -4.65 10.16 5.35
N VAL A 51 -3.96 9.18 4.77
CA VAL A 51 -3.89 7.82 5.33
C VAL A 51 -2.69 7.75 6.26
N LEU A 52 -2.96 7.52 7.55
CA LEU A 52 -1.92 7.38 8.56
C LEU A 52 -1.60 5.89 8.76
N LEU A 53 -0.32 5.56 8.80
CA LEU A 53 0.18 4.20 8.93
C LEU A 53 1.05 4.09 10.18
N SER A 54 0.92 3.00 10.93
CA SER A 54 1.91 2.64 11.93
C SER A 54 3.27 2.41 11.27
N SER A 55 4.37 2.64 12.00
CA SER A 55 5.73 2.58 11.44
C SER A 55 6.04 1.28 10.70
N ASP A 56 5.59 0.14 11.20
CA ASP A 56 5.81 -1.17 10.57
C ASP A 56 5.03 -1.34 9.25
N VAL A 57 3.82 -0.80 9.18
CA VAL A 57 3.01 -0.81 7.95
C VAL A 57 3.62 0.16 6.95
N PHE A 58 4.01 1.36 7.39
CA PHE A 58 4.66 2.35 6.53
C PHE A 58 5.96 1.79 5.91
N GLU A 59 6.81 1.14 6.71
CA GLU A 59 8.04 0.48 6.23
C GLU A 59 7.74 -0.64 5.22
N ALA A 60 6.66 -1.42 5.43
CA ALA A 60 6.24 -2.45 4.49
C ALA A 60 5.84 -1.86 3.13
N PHE A 61 5.08 -0.77 3.10
CA PHE A 61 4.74 -0.06 1.87
C PHE A 61 5.99 0.51 1.18
N ARG A 62 6.88 1.16 1.92
CA ARG A 62 8.15 1.69 1.40
C ARG A 62 9.03 0.61 0.77
N SER A 63 9.09 -0.56 1.41
CA SER A 63 9.84 -1.71 0.91
C SER A 63 9.23 -2.29 -0.36
N TRP A 64 7.89 -2.30 -0.46
CA TRP A 64 7.20 -2.71 -1.68
C TRP A 64 7.48 -1.74 -2.83
N ASP A 65 7.34 -0.43 -2.61
CA ASP A 65 7.61 0.59 -3.64
C ASP A 65 9.04 0.44 -4.20
N ALA A 66 10.02 0.23 -3.32
CA ALA A 66 11.42 0.03 -3.73
C ALA A 66 11.61 -1.19 -4.66
N VAL A 67 10.84 -2.27 -4.48
CA VAL A 67 10.89 -3.46 -5.35
C VAL A 67 10.28 -3.19 -6.72
N GLN A 68 9.30 -2.28 -6.82
CA GLN A 68 8.68 -1.91 -8.09
C GLN A 68 9.54 -0.95 -8.92
N ASP A 69 10.41 -0.17 -8.27
CA ASP A 69 11.33 0.77 -8.92
C ASP A 69 12.62 0.09 -9.44
N GLU A 70 12.88 -1.18 -9.10
CA GLU A 70 13.99 -1.91 -9.69
C GLU A 70 13.71 -2.21 -11.17
N PRO A 71 14.56 -1.77 -12.11
CA PRO A 71 14.39 -2.12 -13.51
C PRO A 71 14.46 -3.64 -13.64
N GLN A 72 13.38 -4.25 -14.13
CA GLN A 72 13.40 -5.65 -14.54
C GLN A 72 14.53 -5.83 -15.54
N VAL A 73 15.64 -6.39 -15.10
CA VAL A 73 16.68 -6.86 -16.01
C VAL A 73 16.07 -8.12 -16.62
N ASP A 74 15.48 -7.98 -17.80
CA ASP A 74 15.18 -9.13 -18.66
C ASP A 74 16.51 -9.83 -18.92
N SER A 75 16.83 -10.82 -18.08
CA SER A 75 17.84 -11.82 -18.42
C SER A 75 17.23 -12.76 -19.45
N ASP A 76 16.99 -12.21 -20.64
CA ASP A 76 17.03 -12.95 -21.90
C ASP A 76 18.48 -13.38 -22.12
N GLU A 77 18.94 -14.36 -21.31
CA GLU A 77 20.11 -15.16 -21.67
C GLU A 77 19.73 -16.00 -22.88
N ASP A 78 20.02 -15.41 -24.04
CA ASP A 78 20.14 -15.97 -25.38
C ASP A 78 20.71 -17.41 -25.37
N ASN A 79 19.85 -18.41 -25.16
CA ASN A 79 20.14 -19.83 -25.41
C ASN A 79 19.89 -20.18 -26.89
N HIS A 80 20.52 -19.41 -27.78
CA HIS A 80 20.61 -19.62 -29.22
C HIS A 80 22.11 -19.44 -29.52
N TRP A 81 22.98 -20.43 -29.76
CA TRP A 81 22.92 -21.53 -30.72
C TRP A 81 23.96 -22.61 -30.33
N MET A 82 23.54 -23.66 -29.61
CA MET A 82 24.18 -24.98 -29.75
C MET A 82 23.35 -25.77 -30.76
N ASN A 83 23.75 -25.73 -32.03
CA ASN A 83 23.63 -26.79 -33.03
C ASN A 83 24.21 -26.33 -34.37
#